data_AF-A0A946VB96-F1
#
_entry.id   AF-A0A946VB96-F1
#
_cell.length_a   1.000
_cell.length_b   1.000
_cell.length_c   1.000
_cell.angle_alpha   90.00
_cell.angle_beta   90.00
_cell.angle_gamma   90.00
#
_symmetry.space_group_name_H-M   'P 1'
#
loop_
_entity.id
_entity.type
_entity.pdbx_description
1 polymer ?
#
loop_
_entity_poly.entity_id
_entity_poly.type
_entity_poly.pdbx_seq_one_letter_code
_entity_poly.pdbx_strand_id
1 'polypeptide(L)'
;MEIDWNSYDPGELYDEMISSPGHPRRAARAIAAYLQKLTAKQLGRRQNAAELAIAEMGVTFTVYSEGTNIDRTWPFDIIPRIIPQTEWSHIEEGLEQRMTALNMFIHDLYNDQKIIKDGIVPKKLVTGSKSFLPQCIGA
;
A
#
# COMPACT_ATOMS: atom_id res chain seq x y z
N MET A 1 -22.79 16.29 12.72
CA MET A 1 -23.22 16.12 11.32
C MET A 1 -23.01 14.66 10.96
N GLU A 2 -24.03 14.03 10.39
CA GLU A 2 -23.93 12.71 9.77
C GLU A 2 -23.26 12.86 8.40
N ILE A 3 -22.73 11.77 7.86
CA ILE A 3 -22.08 11.81 6.54
C ILE A 3 -23.16 11.84 5.45
N ASP A 4 -23.18 12.92 4.67
CA ASP A 4 -24.01 13.04 3.47
C ASP A 4 -23.18 12.87 2.21
N TRP A 5 -23.23 11.70 1.60
CA TRP A 5 -22.51 11.41 0.36
C TRP A 5 -23.03 12.16 -0.86
N ASN A 6 -24.24 12.75 -0.82
CA ASN A 6 -24.73 13.59 -1.91
C ASN A 6 -23.96 14.92 -1.99
N SER A 7 -23.37 15.35 -0.87
CA SER A 7 -22.54 16.56 -0.79
C SER A 7 -21.07 16.33 -1.17
N TYR A 8 -20.64 15.07 -1.32
CA TYR A 8 -19.27 14.72 -1.66
C TYR A 8 -19.14 14.46 -3.16
N ASP A 9 -18.28 15.24 -3.81
CA ASP A 9 -17.95 15.10 -5.24
C ASP A 9 -16.49 14.63 -5.39
N PRO A 10 -16.24 13.41 -5.92
CA PRO A 10 -14.89 12.93 -6.17
C PRO A 10 -14.18 13.66 -7.33
N GLY A 11 -14.90 14.49 -8.10
CA GLY A 11 -14.34 15.22 -9.24
C GLY A 11 -13.88 14.28 -10.36
N GLU A 12 -12.74 14.58 -10.97
CA GLU A 12 -12.17 13.79 -12.08
C GLU A 12 -11.33 12.58 -11.63
N LEU A 13 -11.04 12.47 -10.34
CA LEU A 13 -10.18 11.40 -9.81
C LEU A 13 -11.00 10.13 -9.52
N TYR A 14 -10.33 8.99 -9.63
CA TYR A 14 -10.93 7.72 -9.22
C TYR A 14 -10.95 7.63 -7.68
N ASP A 15 -12.13 7.81 -7.09
CA ASP A 15 -12.35 7.50 -5.68
C ASP A 15 -12.78 6.03 -5.51
N GLU A 16 -12.25 5.37 -4.49
CA GLU A 16 -12.45 3.94 -4.22
C GLU A 16 -13.83 3.60 -3.66
N MET A 17 -14.50 4.57 -3.04
CA MET A 17 -15.78 4.37 -2.37
C MET A 17 -16.95 4.96 -3.14
N ILE A 18 -16.82 6.18 -3.68
CA ILE A 18 -17.89 6.98 -4.30
C ILE A 18 -17.57 7.19 -5.78
N SER A 19 -18.42 6.69 -6.68
CA SER A 19 -18.21 6.89 -8.12
C SER A 19 -18.71 8.25 -8.62
N SER A 20 -19.71 8.80 -7.95
CA SER A 20 -20.31 10.12 -8.20
C SER A 20 -21.12 10.51 -6.96
N PRO A 21 -21.51 11.78 -6.79
CA PRO A 21 -22.25 12.23 -5.61
C PRO A 21 -23.44 11.32 -5.29
N GLY A 22 -23.51 10.83 -4.05
CA GLY A 22 -24.57 9.92 -3.57
C GLY A 22 -24.51 8.48 -4.08
N HIS A 23 -23.51 8.12 -4.90
CA HIS A 23 -23.41 6.81 -5.55
C HIS A 23 -22.14 6.05 -5.12
N PRO A 24 -22.22 5.22 -4.06
CA PRO A 24 -21.13 4.34 -3.69
C PRO A 24 -20.92 3.24 -4.74
N ARG A 25 -19.65 2.89 -4.98
CA ARG A 25 -19.27 1.72 -5.79
C ARG A 25 -19.86 0.45 -5.20
N ARG A 26 -20.08 -0.56 -6.05
CA ARG A 26 -20.72 -1.84 -5.66
C ARG A 26 -20.09 -2.46 -4.40
N ALA A 27 -18.77 -2.55 -4.35
CA ALA A 27 -18.07 -3.13 -3.21
C ALA A 27 -18.14 -2.25 -1.95
N ALA A 28 -18.23 -0.93 -2.11
CA ALA A 28 -18.26 0.03 -1.02
C ALA A 28 -19.67 0.31 -0.45
N ARG A 29 -20.75 -0.19 -1.05
CA ARG A 29 -22.13 0.15 -0.60
C ARG A 29 -22.38 -0.17 0.87
N ALA A 30 -21.93 -1.32 1.33
CA ALA A 30 -22.16 -1.76 2.71
C ALA A 30 -21.45 -0.85 3.71
N ILE A 31 -20.18 -0.51 3.45
CA ILE A 31 -19.41 0.39 4.31
C ILE A 31 -19.93 1.82 4.22
N ALA A 32 -20.30 2.31 3.03
CA ALA A 32 -20.87 3.65 2.86
C ALA A 32 -22.18 3.80 3.63
N ALA A 33 -23.08 2.80 3.57
CA ALA A 33 -24.32 2.79 4.34
C ALA A 33 -24.09 2.68 5.86
N TYR A 34 -23.05 1.97 6.29
CA TYR A 34 -22.67 1.92 7.70
C TYR A 34 -22.14 3.28 8.18
N LEU A 35 -21.25 3.90 7.40
CA LEU A 35 -20.67 5.21 7.71
C LEU A 35 -21.71 6.33 7.75
N GLN A 36 -22.74 6.32 6.89
CA GLN A 36 -23.86 7.29 6.96
C GLN A 36 -24.52 7.34 8.34
N LYS A 37 -24.61 6.18 9.01
CA LYS A 37 -25.24 6.05 10.34
C LYS A 37 -24.36 6.57 11.47
N LEU A 38 -23.12 6.97 11.18
CA LEU A 38 -22.17 7.45 12.17
C LEU A 38 -22.12 8.97 12.16
N THR A 39 -22.12 9.53 13.36
CA THR A 39 -21.79 10.94 13.58
C THR A 39 -20.28 11.13 13.63
N ALA A 40 -19.81 12.34 13.29
CA ALA A 40 -18.40 12.72 13.46
C ALA A 40 -17.85 12.42 14.87
N LYS A 41 -18.66 12.58 15.92
CA LYS A 41 -18.27 12.26 17.31
C LYS A 41 -18.02 10.76 17.51
N GLN A 42 -18.83 9.90 16.90
CA GLN A 42 -18.66 8.45 16.98
C GLN A 42 -17.45 7.98 16.17
N LEU A 43 -17.14 8.63 15.04
CA LEU A 43 -15.91 8.37 14.29
C LEU A 43 -14.67 8.80 15.07
N GLY A 44 -14.66 10.02 15.62
CA GLY A 44 -13.54 10.49 16.45
C GLY A 44 -13.29 9.60 17.67
N ARG A 45 -14.35 9.08 18.31
CA ARG A 45 -14.19 8.08 19.39
C ARG A 45 -13.51 6.79 18.93
N ARG A 46 -13.83 6.29 17.73
CA ARG A 46 -13.20 5.09 17.16
C ARG A 46 -11.75 5.35 16.77
N GLN A 47 -11.46 6.53 16.20
CA GLN A 47 -10.11 6.96 15.87
C GLN A 47 -9.23 6.99 17.13
N ASN A 48 -9.68 7.69 18.18
CA ASN A 48 -8.94 7.77 19.44
C ASN A 48 -8.73 6.39 20.09
N ALA A 49 -9.73 5.51 19.99
CA ALA A 49 -9.60 4.14 20.51
C ALA A 49 -8.58 3.31 19.71
N ALA A 50 -8.53 3.46 18.38
CA ALA A 50 -7.54 2.79 17.54
C ALA A 50 -6.12 3.31 17.83
N GLU A 51 -5.95 4.62 17.99
CA GLU A 51 -4.67 5.24 18.34
C GLU A 51 -4.15 4.78 19.71
N LEU A 52 -5.04 4.73 20.72
CA LEU A 52 -4.68 4.22 22.04
C LEU A 52 -4.27 2.74 21.96
N ALA A 53 -5.02 1.92 21.23
CA ALA A 53 -4.69 0.50 21.07
C ALA A 53 -3.32 0.31 20.39
N ILE A 54 -2.98 1.11 19.38
CA ILE A 54 -1.67 1.09 18.70
C ILE A 54 -0.55 1.48 19.67
N ALA A 55 -0.77 2.52 20.48
CA ALA A 55 0.19 2.95 21.50
C ALA A 55 0.41 1.88 22.57
N GLU A 56 -0.67 1.24 23.06
CA GLU A 56 -0.60 0.15 24.05
C GLU A 56 0.09 -1.10 23.50
N MET A 57 -0.08 -1.41 22.22
CA MET A 57 0.63 -2.52 21.55
C MET A 57 2.11 -2.19 21.28
N GLY A 58 2.56 -0.95 21.53
CA GLY A 58 3.93 -0.53 21.26
C GLY A 58 4.28 -0.50 19.77
N VAL A 59 3.29 -0.35 18.89
CA VAL A 59 3.51 -0.28 17.44
C VAL A 59 4.01 1.12 17.09
N THR A 60 5.32 1.27 17.04
CA THR A 60 6.00 2.52 16.67
C THR A 60 6.81 2.36 15.38
N PHE A 61 7.06 3.48 14.71
CA PHE A 61 8.06 3.55 13.66
C PHE A 61 9.07 4.65 13.99
N THR A 62 10.35 4.35 13.76
CA THR A 62 11.43 5.30 14.00
C THR A 62 11.55 6.20 12.76
N VAL A 63 11.34 7.50 12.97
CA VAL A 63 11.62 8.51 11.94
C VAL A 63 13.06 8.94 12.08
N TYR A 64 13.87 8.68 11.06
CA TYR A 64 15.21 9.21 10.95
C TYR A 64 15.15 10.64 10.38
N SER A 65 14.99 11.64 11.24
CA SER A 65 15.09 13.05 10.86
C SER A 65 16.25 13.72 11.62
N GLU A 66 17.21 14.26 10.86
CA GLU A 66 18.25 15.20 11.33
C GLU A 66 18.89 14.84 12.69
N GLY A 67 19.32 13.60 12.86
CA GLY A 67 20.11 13.18 14.04
C GLY A 67 19.30 12.92 15.31
N THR A 68 17.97 12.99 15.28
CA THR A 68 17.11 12.56 16.38
C THR A 68 16.27 11.35 15.96
N ASN A 69 16.41 10.25 16.70
CA ASN A 69 15.50 9.11 16.59
C ASN A 69 14.24 9.48 17.38
N ILE A 70 13.21 9.91 16.66
CA ILE A 70 11.90 10.19 17.26
C ILE A 70 11.02 9.00 16.93
N ASP A 71 10.63 8.25 17.95
CA ASP A 71 9.61 7.22 17.82
C ASP A 71 8.24 7.91 17.69
N ARG A 72 7.53 7.60 16.60
CA ARG A 72 6.17 8.09 16.36
C ARG A 72 5.19 6.94 16.41
N THR A 73 4.01 7.21 16.97
CA THR A 73 2.86 6.30 16.89
C THR A 73 2.49 6.09 15.43
N TRP A 74 2.27 4.84 15.04
CA TRP A 74 1.85 4.49 13.68
C TRP A 74 0.52 5.18 13.32
N PRO A 75 0.44 5.99 12.25
CA PRO A 75 -0.80 6.61 11.84
C PRO A 75 -1.75 5.54 11.30
N PHE A 76 -2.98 5.51 11.81
CA PHE A 76 -3.98 4.53 11.42
C PHE A 76 -5.27 5.20 11.00
N ASP A 77 -5.76 4.82 9.82
CA ASP A 77 -7.05 5.24 9.31
C ASP A 77 -8.10 4.16 9.60
N ILE A 78 -9.17 4.55 10.29
CA ILE A 78 -10.29 3.67 10.63
C ILE A 78 -11.23 3.39 9.45
N ILE A 79 -11.05 4.07 8.31
CA ILE A 79 -11.84 3.88 7.09
C ILE A 79 -11.15 2.82 6.21
N PRO A 80 -11.74 1.62 6.05
CA PRO A 80 -11.11 0.57 5.26
C PRO A 80 -11.21 0.86 3.76
N ARG A 81 -10.14 0.59 3.02
CA ARG A 81 -10.17 0.50 1.56
C ARG A 81 -10.69 -0.88 1.15
N ILE A 82 -11.90 -0.91 0.59
CA ILE A 82 -12.54 -2.16 0.17
C ILE A 82 -12.02 -2.58 -1.20
N ILE A 83 -11.41 -3.76 -1.29
CA ILE A 83 -10.98 -4.36 -2.55
C ILE A 83 -11.92 -5.53 -2.88
N PRO A 84 -12.61 -5.52 -4.04
CA PRO A 84 -13.41 -6.66 -4.47
C PRO A 84 -12.56 -7.93 -4.61
N GLN A 85 -13.10 -9.10 -4.25
CA GLN A 85 -12.38 -10.37 -4.39
C GLN A 85 -11.85 -10.61 -5.81
N THR A 86 -12.65 -10.31 -6.84
CA THR A 86 -12.23 -10.48 -8.24
C THR A 86 -11.06 -9.58 -8.63
N GLU A 87 -10.96 -8.39 -8.02
CA GLU A 87 -9.82 -7.49 -8.21
C GLU A 87 -8.61 -8.01 -7.45
N TRP A 88 -8.79 -8.42 -6.20
CA TRP A 88 -7.72 -8.97 -5.37
C TRP A 88 -7.09 -10.21 -5.99
N SER A 89 -7.88 -11.16 -6.51
CA SER A 89 -7.35 -12.38 -7.14
C SER A 89 -6.44 -12.05 -8.33
N HIS A 90 -6.79 -11.06 -9.15
CA HIS A 90 -5.94 -10.64 -10.25
C HIS A 90 -4.65 -9.94 -9.77
N ILE A 91 -4.75 -9.11 -8.73
CA ILE A 91 -3.60 -8.44 -8.12
C ILE A 91 -2.65 -9.48 -7.52
N GLU A 92 -3.17 -10.44 -6.77
CA GLU A 92 -2.43 -11.52 -6.12
C GLU A 92 -1.63 -12.34 -7.14
N GLU A 93 -2.27 -12.83 -8.21
CA GLU A 93 -1.61 -13.56 -9.29
C GLU A 93 -0.49 -12.73 -9.94
N GLY A 94 -0.73 -11.44 -10.18
CA GLY A 94 0.26 -10.53 -10.76
C GLY A 94 1.44 -10.25 -9.83
N LEU A 95 1.19 -10.13 -8.52
CA LEU A 95 2.22 -9.95 -7.50
C LEU A 95 3.10 -11.19 -7.37
N GLU A 96 2.50 -12.38 -7.33
CA GLU A 96 3.24 -13.64 -7.30
C GLU A 96 4.14 -13.79 -8.52
N GLN A 97 3.58 -13.61 -9.73
CA GLN A 97 4.34 -13.66 -10.98
C GLN A 97 5.53 -12.69 -10.96
N ARG A 98 5.28 -11.44 -10.55
CA ARG A 98 6.33 -10.40 -10.50
C ARG A 98 7.40 -10.73 -9.47
N MET A 99 7.02 -11.21 -8.30
CA MET A 99 7.96 -11.59 -7.25
C MET A 99 8.85 -12.76 -7.70
N THR A 100 8.27 -13.78 -8.33
CA THR A 100 9.04 -14.90 -8.91
C THR A 100 10.04 -14.40 -9.94
N ALA A 101 9.60 -13.55 -10.88
CA ALA A 101 10.48 -13.01 -11.91
C ALA A 101 11.62 -12.16 -11.31
N LEU A 102 11.33 -11.33 -10.30
CA LEU A 102 12.34 -10.53 -9.61
C LEU A 102 13.35 -11.39 -8.85
N ASN A 103 12.90 -12.43 -8.16
CA ASN A 103 13.81 -13.37 -7.48
C ASN A 103 14.71 -14.11 -8.47
N MET A 104 14.15 -14.61 -9.58
CA MET A 104 14.92 -15.24 -10.64
C MET A 104 15.91 -14.27 -11.28
N PHE A 105 15.51 -13.02 -11.50
CA PHE A 105 16.37 -11.98 -12.05
C PHE A 105 17.54 -11.67 -11.11
N ILE A 106 17.29 -11.44 -9.82
CA ILE A 106 18.33 -11.18 -8.83
C ILE A 106 19.29 -12.38 -8.75
N HIS A 107 18.76 -13.60 -8.70
CA HIS A 107 19.57 -14.81 -8.68
C HIS A 107 20.45 -14.91 -9.94
N ASP A 108 19.89 -14.68 -11.13
CA ASP A 108 20.65 -14.73 -12.39
C ASP A 108 21.74 -13.65 -12.43
N LEU A 109 21.45 -12.42 -11.99
CA LEU A 109 22.42 -11.32 -11.98
C LEU A 109 23.66 -11.60 -11.14
N TYR A 110 23.49 -12.28 -10.00
CA TYR A 110 24.60 -12.63 -9.11
C TYR A 110 25.26 -13.96 -9.45
N ASN A 111 24.73 -14.72 -10.43
CA ASN A 111 25.26 -16.01 -10.84
C ASN A 111 25.55 -16.06 -12.35
N ASP A 112 24.75 -16.79 -13.12
CA ASP A 112 25.01 -17.10 -14.52
C ASP A 112 24.90 -15.91 -15.47
N GLN A 113 24.25 -14.82 -15.06
CA GLN A 113 24.02 -13.60 -15.84
C GLN A 113 23.47 -13.87 -17.25
N LYS A 114 22.57 -14.86 -17.38
CA LYS A 114 21.96 -15.26 -18.66
C LYS A 114 21.20 -14.09 -19.29
N ILE A 115 20.43 -13.34 -18.52
CA ILE A 115 19.64 -12.22 -19.04
C ILE A 115 20.50 -11.10 -19.66
N ILE A 116 21.76 -10.97 -19.22
CA ILE A 116 22.74 -10.05 -19.80
C ILE A 116 23.40 -10.68 -21.03
N LYS A 117 23.79 -11.97 -20.95
CA LYS A 117 24.40 -12.72 -22.06
C LYS A 117 23.45 -12.84 -23.26
N ASP A 118 22.16 -12.96 -23.00
CA ASP A 118 21.08 -13.03 -24.01
C ASP A 118 20.72 -11.64 -24.55
N GLY A 119 21.31 -10.56 -24.03
CA GLY A 119 21.11 -9.19 -24.53
C GLY A 119 19.78 -8.54 -24.14
N ILE A 120 18.96 -9.19 -23.31
CA ILE A 120 17.66 -8.67 -22.87
C ILE A 120 17.84 -7.45 -21.96
N VAL A 121 18.78 -7.54 -21.01
CA VAL A 121 19.12 -6.43 -20.10
C VAL A 121 20.55 -5.94 -20.37
N PRO A 122 20.73 -4.64 -20.70
CA PRO A 122 22.06 -4.08 -20.89
C PRO A 122 22.90 -4.12 -19.61
N LYS A 123 24.09 -4.73 -19.70
CA LYS A 123 25.05 -4.87 -18.57
C LYS A 123 25.29 -3.55 -17.81
N LYS A 124 25.39 -2.44 -18.55
CA LYS A 124 25.67 -1.11 -17.99
C LYS A 124 24.59 -0.63 -16.99
N LEU A 125 23.33 -1.06 -17.16
CA LEU A 125 22.25 -0.70 -16.24
C LEU A 125 22.42 -1.38 -14.87
N VAL A 126 23.00 -2.58 -14.86
CA VAL A 126 23.23 -3.35 -13.64
C VAL A 126 24.52 -2.87 -12.96
N THR A 127 25.65 -2.89 -13.67
CA THR A 127 26.96 -2.57 -13.07
C THR A 127 27.12 -1.10 -12.71
N GLY A 128 26.33 -0.21 -13.30
CA GLY A 128 26.30 1.21 -12.95
C GLY A 128 25.40 1.54 -11.75
N SER A 129 24.62 0.57 -11.26
CA SER A 129 23.70 0.78 -10.14
C SER A 129 24.45 0.75 -8.81
N LYS A 130 24.18 1.72 -7.93
CA LYS A 130 24.66 1.72 -6.54
C LYS A 130 24.11 0.55 -5.72
N SER A 131 23.03 -0.07 -6.17
CA SER A 131 22.37 -1.18 -5.50
C SER A 131 22.87 -2.55 -5.97
N PHE A 132 23.72 -2.60 -7.00
CA PHE A 132 24.39 -3.84 -7.37
C PHE A 132 25.58 -4.06 -6.45
N LEU A 133 25.66 -5.23 -5.82
CA LEU A 133 26.68 -5.57 -4.83
C LEU A 133 27.63 -6.62 -5.40
N PRO A 134 28.81 -6.24 -5.95
CA PRO A 134 29.75 -7.21 -6.52
C PRO A 134 30.17 -8.32 -5.55
N GLN A 135 30.10 -8.06 -4.25
CA GLN A 135 30.42 -9.00 -3.17
C GLN A 135 29.44 -10.18 -3.10
N CYS A 136 28.24 -10.05 -3.67
CA CYS A 136 27.22 -11.09 -3.69
C CYS A 136 27.33 -12.02 -4.91
N ILE A 137 28.32 -11.82 -5.79
CA ILE A 137 28.50 -12.66 -6.98
C ILE A 137 29.00 -14.06 -6.57
N GLY A 138 28.30 -15.10 -7.02
CA GLY A 138 28.64 -16.51 -6.76
C GLY A 138 28.30 -17.01 -5.36
N ALA A 139 27.43 -16.28 -4.64
CA ALA A 139 26.87 -16.69 -3.35
C ALA A 139 25.76 -17.73 -3.47
#